data_AF-A0AAW2NSH7-F1
#
_entry.id   AF-A0AAW2NSH7-F1
#
_cell.length_a   1.000
_cell.length_b   1.000
_cell.length_c   1.000
_cell.angle_alpha   90.00
_cell.angle_beta   90.00
_cell.angle_gamma   90.00
#
_symmetry.space_group_name_H-M   'P 1'
#
loop_
_entity.id
_entity.type
_entity.pdbx_description
1 polymer ?
#
loop_
_entity_poly.entity_id
_entity_poly.type
_entity_poly.pdbx_seq_one_letter_code
_entity_poly.pdbx_strand_id
1 'polypeptide(L)'
;MDSFHKLKIWALLVFLAIFQLGHGFYLPGSYPHKYAVGDYLNVKVNSLTSIDTEMPFSYYSLPFCQPKEGIKDSAENLGELLMGDRIENSPYRFKMYTNETEVPVPD
;
A
#
# COMPACT_ATOMS: atom_id res chain seq x y z
N MET A 1 14.56 22.96 -50.87
CA MET A 1 14.13 23.29 -49.49
C MET A 1 12.97 22.39 -49.01
N ASP A 2 12.09 21.93 -49.90
CA ASP A 2 10.88 21.17 -49.52
C ASP A 2 11.12 19.74 -49.00
N SER A 3 12.16 19.05 -49.49
CA SER A 3 12.47 17.67 -49.06
C SER A 3 12.89 17.60 -47.58
N PHE A 4 13.71 18.57 -47.13
CA PHE A 4 14.11 18.69 -45.73
C PHE A 4 12.94 19.06 -44.81
N HIS A 5 11.96 19.84 -45.30
CA HIS A 5 10.74 20.12 -44.56
C HIS A 5 9.85 18.89 -44.41
N LYS A 6 9.66 18.12 -45.49
CA LYS A 6 8.92 16.86 -45.45
C LYS A 6 9.57 15.88 -44.47
N LEU A 7 10.89 15.71 -44.51
CA LEU A 7 11.61 14.83 -43.59
C LEU A 7 11.40 15.24 -42.12
N LYS A 8 11.45 16.54 -41.82
CA LYS A 8 11.18 17.06 -40.46
C LYS A 8 9.74 16.79 -40.01
N ILE A 9 8.77 16.97 -40.91
CA ILE A 9 7.36 16.71 -40.61
C ILE A 9 7.14 15.22 -40.31
N TRP A 10 7.71 14.34 -41.13
CA TRP A 10 7.63 12.88 -40.91
C TRP A 10 8.32 12.47 -39.59
N ALA A 11 9.49 13.03 -39.28
CA ALA A 11 10.18 12.75 -38.02
C ALA A 11 9.34 13.20 -36.80
N LEU A 12 8.67 14.35 -36.89
CA LEU A 12 7.82 14.88 -35.82
C LEU A 12 6.56 14.04 -35.62
N LEU A 13 5.95 13.56 -36.71
CA LEU A 13 4.80 12.65 -36.64
C LEU A 13 5.16 11.30 -36.01
N VAL A 14 6.32 10.74 -36.36
CA VAL A 14 6.82 9.50 -35.75
C VAL A 14 7.09 9.70 -34.25
N PHE A 15 7.69 10.82 -33.87
CA PHE A 15 7.94 11.14 -32.46
C PHE A 15 6.64 11.28 -31.65
N LEU A 16 5.63 11.92 -32.23
CA LEU A 16 4.32 12.09 -31.57
C LEU A 16 3.55 10.77 -31.43
N ALA A 17 3.68 9.87 -32.41
CA ALA A 17 3.09 8.53 -32.35
C ALA A 17 3.73 7.67 -31.25
N ILE A 18 5.05 7.78 -31.05
CA ILE A 18 5.78 7.05 -29.99
C ILE A 18 5.36 7.56 -28.60
N PHE A 19 5.09 8.86 -28.46
CA PHE A 19 4.66 9.44 -27.18
C PHE A 19 3.31 8.89 -26.68
N GLN A 20 2.46 8.37 -27.58
CA GLN A 20 1.18 7.76 -27.21
C GLN A 20 1.30 6.35 -26.65
N LEU A 21 2.49 5.73 -26.70
CA LEU A 21 2.75 4.40 -26.14
C LEU A 21 3.09 4.44 -24.65
N GLY A 22 3.21 5.62 -24.05
CA GLY A 22 3.47 5.79 -22.63
C GLY A 22 2.23 5.54 -21.78
N HIS A 23 2.11 4.35 -21.18
CA HIS A 23 1.14 4.10 -20.11
C HIS A 23 1.77 4.43 -18.77
N GLY A 24 1.29 5.51 -18.15
CA GLY A 24 1.55 5.81 -16.74
C GLY A 24 0.43 5.23 -15.88
N PHE A 25 0.80 4.56 -14.78
CA PHE A 25 -0.14 4.13 -13.76
C PHE A 25 0.26 4.78 -12.44
N TYR A 26 -0.73 5.32 -11.72
CA TYR A 26 -0.53 5.85 -10.38
C TYR A 26 -0.57 4.70 -9.38
N LEU A 27 0.47 4.56 -8.57
CA LEU A 27 0.53 3.58 -7.48
C LEU A 27 -0.37 4.01 -6.31
N PRO A 28 -1.52 3.34 -6.09
CA PRO A 28 -2.34 3.58 -4.91
C PRO A 28 -1.57 3.15 -3.65
N GLY A 29 -1.79 3.86 -2.53
CA GLY A 29 -1.17 3.53 -1.23
C GLY A 29 0.07 4.36 -0.87
N SER A 30 0.49 5.31 -1.70
CA SER A 30 1.64 6.20 -1.44
C SER A 30 1.28 7.54 -0.80
N TYR A 31 -0.02 7.92 -0.80
CA TYR A 31 -0.44 9.21 -0.25
C TYR A 31 -0.74 9.10 1.25
N PRO A 32 -0.18 9.99 2.09
CA PRO A 32 -0.44 9.97 3.52
C PRO A 32 -1.90 10.29 3.79
N HIS A 33 -2.56 9.43 4.56
CA HIS A 33 -3.91 9.71 5.03
C HIS A 33 -3.83 10.78 6.13
N LYS A 34 -4.53 11.90 5.94
CA LYS A 34 -4.67 12.93 6.97
C LYS A 34 -5.79 12.50 7.92
N TYR A 35 -5.50 12.52 9.21
CA TYR A 35 -6.45 12.25 10.29
C TYR A 35 -6.60 13.50 11.14
N ALA A 36 -7.82 13.83 11.53
CA ALA A 36 -8.11 14.84 12.53
C ALA A 36 -7.92 14.29 13.94
N VAL A 37 -7.82 15.17 14.94
CA VAL A 37 -7.80 14.78 16.35
C VAL A 37 -9.11 14.05 16.68
N GLY A 38 -9.00 12.86 17.28
CA GLY A 38 -10.13 12.00 17.64
C GLY A 38 -10.57 11.00 16.56
N ASP A 39 -10.03 11.09 15.33
CA ASP A 39 -10.36 10.12 14.27
C ASP A 39 -9.89 8.71 14.63
N TYR A 40 -10.68 7.71 14.25
CA TYR A 40 -10.31 6.31 14.40
C TYR A 40 -9.20 5.92 13.41
N LEU A 41 -8.15 5.31 13.95
CA LEU A 41 -7.03 4.77 13.20
C LEU A 41 -7.21 3.26 13.03
N ASN A 42 -7.20 2.80 11.78
CA ASN A 42 -7.18 1.38 11.47
C ASN A 42 -5.75 0.86 11.63
N VAL A 43 -5.59 -0.06 12.57
CA VAL A 43 -4.30 -0.63 12.91
C VAL A 43 -4.11 -1.92 12.16
N LYS A 44 -2.92 -2.10 11.63
CA LYS A 44 -2.53 -3.28 10.88
C LYS A 44 -1.41 -4.00 11.62
N VAL A 45 -1.34 -5.31 11.44
CA VAL A 45 -0.27 -6.16 11.97
C VAL A 45 0.57 -6.68 10.82
N ASN A 46 1.87 -6.88 11.07
CA ASN A 46 2.78 -7.47 10.10
C ASN A 46 3.11 -8.92 10.50
N SER A 47 3.69 -9.66 9.56
CA SER A 47 4.25 -10.98 9.76
C SER A 47 5.24 -11.02 10.92
N LEU A 48 5.27 -12.16 11.61
CA LEU A 48 6.22 -12.45 12.68
C LEU A 48 7.51 -13.00 12.09
N THR A 49 8.64 -12.46 12.53
CA THR A 49 9.98 -12.94 12.17
C THR A 49 10.67 -13.52 13.41
N SER A 50 11.53 -14.52 13.19
CA SER A 50 12.39 -15.10 14.22
C SER A 50 13.82 -15.16 13.71
N ILE A 51 14.78 -15.17 14.65
CA ILE A 51 16.18 -15.42 14.33
C ILE A 51 16.44 -16.87 13.89
N ASP A 52 15.56 -17.80 14.28
CA ASP A 52 15.74 -19.24 14.06
C ASP A 52 15.20 -19.71 12.72
N THR A 53 14.34 -18.92 12.06
CA THR A 53 13.63 -19.32 10.84
C THR A 53 13.79 -18.27 9.76
N GLU A 54 14.18 -18.70 8.55
CA GLU A 54 14.36 -17.80 7.41
C GLU A 54 13.03 -17.25 6.85
N MET A 55 11.91 -17.94 7.10
CA MET A 55 10.59 -17.58 6.58
C MET A 55 9.73 -16.91 7.66
N PRO A 56 9.05 -15.79 7.33
CA PRO A 56 8.12 -15.14 8.25
C PRO A 56 6.81 -15.94 8.41
N PHE A 57 6.21 -15.85 9.60
CA PHE A 57 4.91 -16.46 9.92
C PHE A 57 3.80 -15.41 9.92
N SER A 58 2.56 -15.80 9.60
CA SER A 58 1.40 -14.90 9.79
C SER A 58 1.27 -14.51 11.26
N TYR A 59 0.84 -13.28 11.51
CA TYR A 59 0.61 -12.77 12.87
C TYR A 59 -0.30 -13.69 13.67
N TYR A 60 -1.41 -14.13 13.07
CA TYR A 60 -2.41 -14.98 13.70
C TYR A 60 -2.06 -16.48 13.72
N SER A 61 -0.82 -16.85 13.37
CA SER A 61 -0.31 -18.21 13.61
C SER A 61 -0.13 -18.51 15.11
N LEU A 62 0.08 -17.45 15.90
CA LEU A 62 0.08 -17.48 17.37
C LEU A 62 -1.32 -17.18 17.92
N PRO A 63 -1.63 -17.56 19.18
CA PRO A 63 -2.96 -17.40 19.76
C PRO A 63 -3.25 -15.95 20.19
N PHE A 64 -3.14 -15.00 19.27
CA PHE A 64 -3.57 -13.62 19.46
C PHE A 64 -5.07 -13.46 19.19
N CYS A 65 -5.66 -12.40 19.72
CA CYS A 65 -7.06 -12.04 19.49
C CYS A 65 -7.28 -11.74 18.00
N GLN A 66 -8.24 -12.41 17.37
CA GLN A 66 -8.60 -12.19 15.97
C GLN A 66 -9.70 -11.13 15.84
N PRO A 67 -9.69 -10.33 14.76
CA PRO A 67 -10.76 -9.38 14.47
C PRO A 67 -12.08 -10.12 14.19
N LYS A 68 -13.18 -9.60 14.74
CA LYS A 68 -14.52 -10.23 14.63
C LYS A 68 -15.03 -10.32 13.19
N GLU A 69 -14.62 -9.39 12.34
CA GLU A 69 -14.93 -9.37 10.91
C GLU A 69 -14.09 -10.35 10.06
N GLY A 70 -13.26 -11.16 10.71
CA GLY A 70 -12.33 -12.08 10.07
C GLY A 70 -11.00 -11.40 9.70
N ILE A 71 -9.99 -12.25 9.50
CA ILE A 71 -8.66 -11.83 9.04
C ILE A 71 -8.77 -11.47 7.56
N LYS A 72 -8.37 -10.24 7.23
CA LYS A 72 -8.36 -9.69 5.89
C LYS A 72 -6.98 -9.10 5.62
N ASP A 73 -6.45 -9.43 4.45
CA ASP A 73 -5.23 -8.80 3.95
C ASP A 73 -5.50 -7.31 3.71
N SER A 74 -4.60 -6.48 4.20
CA SER A 74 -4.68 -5.05 4.01
C SER A 74 -4.26 -4.67 2.59
N ALA A 75 -4.78 -3.56 2.08
CA ALA A 75 -4.18 -2.90 0.92
C ALA A 75 -2.74 -2.49 1.27
N GLU A 76 -1.79 -3.12 0.58
CA GLU A 76 -0.35 -2.89 0.63
C GLU A 76 0.09 -2.02 -0.55
N ASN A 77 1.23 -1.36 -0.39
CA ASN A 77 1.89 -0.74 -1.52
C ASN A 77 2.65 -1.80 -2.35
N LEU A 78 3.00 -1.48 -3.60
CA LEU A 78 3.68 -2.42 -4.49
C LEU A 78 5.05 -2.89 -3.93
N GLY A 79 5.73 -2.06 -3.15
CA GLY A 79 7.01 -2.42 -2.52
C GLY A 79 6.83 -3.48 -1.44
N GLU A 80 5.86 -3.31 -0.54
CA GLU A 80 5.47 -4.27 0.50
C GLU A 80 5.10 -5.63 -0.12
N LEU A 81 4.29 -5.60 -1.19
CA LEU A 81 3.91 -6.81 -1.92
C LEU A 81 5.13 -7.54 -2.52
N LEU A 82 6.07 -6.80 -3.10
CA LEU A 82 7.30 -7.39 -3.68
C LEU A 82 8.28 -7.90 -2.62
N MET A 83 8.27 -7.30 -1.43
CA MET A 83 9.06 -7.76 -0.29
C MET A 83 8.44 -9.00 0.38
N GLY A 84 7.19 -9.35 0.03
CA GLY A 84 6.49 -10.48 0.61
C GLY A 84 6.02 -10.22 2.03
N ASP A 85 5.81 -8.95 2.39
CA ASP A 85 5.12 -8.61 3.62
C ASP A 85 3.69 -9.17 3.56
N ARG A 86 3.13 -9.43 4.74
CA ARG A 86 1.75 -9.91 4.87
C ARG A 86 1.07 -9.10 5.95
N ILE A 87 0.59 -7.93 5.53
CA ILE A 87 -0.06 -6.98 6.39
C ILE A 87 -1.54 -7.37 6.54
N GLU A 88 -1.95 -7.71 7.75
CA GLU A 88 -3.32 -8.15 8.06
C GLU A 88 -4.02 -7.09 8.95
N ASN A 89 -5.36 -7.05 8.93
CA ASN A 89 -6.13 -6.18 9.82
C ASN A 89 -5.95 -6.61 11.28
N SER A 90 -5.86 -5.64 12.20
CA SER A 90 -5.83 -5.90 13.63
C SER A 90 -7.21 -5.69 14.28
N PRO A 91 -7.48 -6.28 15.46
CA PRO A 91 -8.70 -6.02 16.23
C PRO A 91 -8.69 -4.66 16.94
N TYR A 92 -7.54 -3.97 17.01
CA TYR A 92 -7.38 -2.75 17.80
C TYR A 92 -7.74 -1.51 16.99
N ARG A 93 -8.38 -0.53 17.65
CA ARG A 93 -8.65 0.79 17.07
C ARG A 93 -8.20 1.89 18.04
N PHE A 94 -7.27 2.72 17.58
CA PHE A 94 -6.84 3.91 18.32
C PHE A 94 -7.60 5.14 17.86
N LYS A 95 -7.57 6.20 18.68
CA LYS A 95 -7.96 7.55 18.26
C LYS A 95 -6.73 8.42 18.09
N MET A 96 -6.69 9.17 17.00
CA MET A 96 -5.62 10.11 16.71
C MET A 96 -5.51 11.18 17.82
N TYR A 97 -4.29 11.45 18.30
CA TYR A 97 -4.00 12.45 19.34
C TYR A 97 -4.82 12.32 20.65
N THR A 98 -5.21 11.09 21.03
CA THR A 98 -5.93 10.84 22.29
C THR A 98 -5.09 9.93 23.20
N ASN A 99 -4.88 10.32 24.45
CA ASN A 99 -4.22 9.47 25.44
C ASN A 99 -5.26 8.51 26.04
N GLU A 100 -5.20 7.25 25.64
CA GLU A 100 -6.00 6.16 26.19
C GLU A 100 -5.04 5.11 26.78
N THR A 101 -5.27 4.66 28.02
CA THR A 101 -4.45 3.64 28.69
C THR A 101 -4.82 2.22 28.30
N GLU A 102 -6.03 2.04 27.79
CA GLU A 102 -6.58 0.76 27.33
C GLU A 102 -7.14 0.97 25.93
N VAL A 103 -6.67 0.15 24.99
CA VAL A 103 -7.09 0.23 23.59
C VAL A 103 -8.32 -0.64 23.43
N PRO A 104 -9.49 -0.05 23.10
CA PRO A 104 -10.69 -0.85 22.94
C PRO A 104 -10.57 -1.76 21.71
N VAL A 105 -10.89 -3.03 21.91
CA VAL A 105 -11.21 -3.95 20.82
C VAL A 105 -12.72 -3.85 20.58
N PRO A 106 -13.18 -3.34 19.42
CA PRO A 106 -14.61 -3.20 19.16
C PRO A 106 -15.32 -4.55 19.25
N ASP A 107 -16.53 -4.51 19.81
CA ASP A 107 -17.41 -5.66 19.85
C ASP A 107 -18.03 -6.04 18.49
#